data_AF-A0AA42HWS3-F1
#
_entry.id   AF-A0AA42HWS3-F1
#
_cell.length_a   1.000
_cell.length_b   1.000
_cell.length_c   1.000
_cell.angle_alpha   90.00
_cell.angle_beta   90.00
_cell.angle_gamma   90.00
#
_symmetry.space_group_name_H-M   'P 1'
#
loop_
_entity.id
_entity.type
_entity.pdbx_description
1 polymer ?
#
loop_
_entity_poly.entity_id
_entity_poly.type
_entity_poly.pdbx_seq_one_letter_code
_entity_poly.pdbx_strand_id
1 'polypeptide(L)'
;MSAKPNYLGFVQPQRWPPDDGARREPVLDVVTTPPRVVRYVGYRKCMRCGILFWSQDVQRLRLCTGDGVSRLGCRSRDDTDGI
;
A
#
# COMPACT_ATOMS: atom_id res chain seq x y z
N MET A 1 -14.02 -0.26 15.30
CA MET A 1 -12.82 -0.66 16.06
C MET A 1 -11.63 0.13 15.53
N SER A 2 -11.08 1.06 16.32
CA SER A 2 -9.94 1.88 15.90
C SER A 2 -8.65 1.07 16.01
N ALA A 3 -7.85 1.02 14.96
CA ALA A 3 -6.59 0.27 14.96
C ALA A 3 -5.59 0.89 15.96
N LYS A 4 -4.78 0.05 16.61
CA LYS A 4 -3.74 0.54 17.53
C LYS A 4 -2.54 1.07 16.74
N PRO A 5 -1.89 2.16 17.20
CA PRO A 5 -0.66 2.64 16.57
C PRO A 5 0.45 1.62 16.71
N ASN A 6 1.32 1.52 15.69
CA ASN A 6 2.54 0.73 15.76
C ASN A 6 3.64 1.45 16.58
N TYR A 7 4.81 0.84 16.72
CA TYR A 7 5.95 1.41 17.47
C TYR A 7 6.48 2.74 16.91
N LEU A 8 6.12 3.09 15.66
CA LEU A 8 6.46 4.37 15.03
C LEU A 8 5.33 5.42 15.18
N GLY A 9 4.23 5.08 15.86
CA GLY A 9 3.07 5.95 16.02
C GLY A 9 2.20 6.08 14.77
N PHE A 10 2.22 5.09 13.87
CA PHE A 10 1.29 5.02 12.75
C PHE A 10 0.09 4.12 13.08
N VAL A 11 -1.11 4.64 12.92
CA VAL A 11 -2.36 3.88 12.93
C VAL A 11 -2.63 3.36 11.52
N GLN A 12 -2.46 2.06 11.33
CA GLN A 12 -2.73 1.39 10.05
C GLN A 12 -4.01 0.56 10.15
N PRO A 13 -4.90 0.63 9.14
CA PRO A 13 -6.10 -0.19 9.13
C PRO A 13 -5.73 -1.67 8.96
N GLN A 14 -6.57 -2.54 9.52
CA GLN A 14 -6.45 -3.98 9.31
C GLN A 14 -6.72 -4.32 7.84
N ARG A 15 -6.01 -5.32 7.30
CA ARG A 15 -6.33 -5.85 5.97
C ARG A 15 -7.73 -6.45 5.97
N TRP A 16 -8.53 -6.12 4.95
CA TRP A 16 -9.86 -6.68 4.72
C TRP A 16 -9.82 -7.78 3.64
N PRO A 17 -10.92 -8.47 3.34
CA PRO A 17 -10.98 -9.36 2.18
C PRO A 17 -10.81 -8.58 0.86
N PRO A 18 -10.22 -9.17 -0.19
CA PRO A 18 -10.18 -8.61 -1.54
C PRO A 18 -11.50 -7.98 -2.00
N ASP A 19 -11.51 -6.68 -2.30
CA ASP A 19 -12.70 -5.91 -2.67
C ASP A 19 -12.57 -5.23 -4.05
N ASP A 20 -11.86 -5.91 -4.96
CA ASP A 20 -11.54 -5.43 -6.32
C ASP A 20 -10.77 -4.10 -6.39
N GLY A 21 -10.36 -3.58 -5.23
CA GLY A 21 -9.65 -2.33 -5.04
C GLY A 21 -10.55 -1.08 -4.95
N ALA A 22 -11.80 -1.28 -4.54
CA ALA A 22 -12.79 -0.22 -4.34
C ALA A 22 -12.50 0.65 -3.10
N ARG A 23 -12.06 0.05 -1.99
CA ARG A 23 -11.78 0.75 -0.73
C ARG A 23 -10.32 1.17 -0.63
N ARG A 24 -10.12 2.37 -0.07
CA ARG A 24 -8.83 2.81 0.46
C ARG A 24 -9.03 3.45 1.82
N GLU A 25 -8.15 3.14 2.75
CA GLU A 25 -8.20 3.67 4.11
C GLU A 25 -6.92 4.43 4.45
N PRO A 26 -7.02 5.56 5.17
CA PRO A 26 -5.86 6.35 5.53
C PRO A 26 -5.01 5.65 6.60
N VAL A 27 -3.71 5.86 6.52
CA VAL A 27 -2.76 5.61 7.60
C VAL A 27 -2.48 6.94 8.26
N LEU A 28 -2.73 7.00 9.57
CA LEU A 28 -2.56 8.22 10.36
C LEU A 28 -1.24 8.18 11.11
N ASP A 29 -0.49 9.26 11.05
CA ASP A 29 0.61 9.56 11.95
C ASP A 29 0.04 10.31 13.15
N VAL A 30 0.04 9.65 14.31
CA VAL A 30 -0.48 10.19 15.57
C VAL A 30 0.63 10.77 16.45
N VAL A 31 1.89 10.73 16.01
CA VAL A 31 3.00 11.39 16.71
C VAL A 31 2.95 12.89 16.47
N THR A 32 2.59 13.30 15.26
CA THR A 32 2.37 14.72 14.95
C THR A 32 1.08 15.24 15.56
N THR A 33 1.12 16.46 16.10
CA THR A 33 -0.07 17.18 16.57
C THR A 33 -0.29 18.42 15.69
N PRO A 34 -1.37 18.49 14.90
CA PRO A 34 -2.47 17.52 14.80
C PRO A 34 -2.09 16.24 14.03
N PRO A 35 -2.79 15.11 14.26
CA PRO A 35 -2.58 13.88 13.50
C PRO A 35 -2.78 14.08 12.00
N ARG A 36 -1.92 13.47 11.18
CA ARG A 36 -1.92 13.66 9.71
C ARG A 36 -2.05 12.35 8.97
N VAL A 37 -2.66 12.39 7.79
CA VAL A 37 -2.69 11.26 6.87
C VAL A 37 -1.35 11.19 6.14
N VAL A 38 -0.62 10.08 6.28
CA VAL A 38 0.68 9.89 5.61
C VAL A 38 0.58 9.07 4.33
N ARG A 39 -0.41 8.17 4.24
CA ARG A 39 -0.69 7.37 3.03
C ARG A 39 -2.09 6.78 3.07
N TYR A 40 -2.52 6.19 1.97
CA TYR A 40 -3.73 5.39 1.90
C TYR A 40 -3.36 3.95 1.55
N VAL A 41 -3.91 2.97 2.25
CA VAL A 41 -3.69 1.54 1.97
C VAL A 41 -4.97 0.89 1.48
N GLY A 42 -4.83 -0.22 0.77
CA GLY A 42 -5.96 -1.03 0.30
C GLY A 42 -5.58 -1.91 -0.88
N TYR A 43 -6.47 -2.78 -1.31
CA TYR A 43 -6.23 -3.60 -2.49
C TYR A 43 -6.21 -2.75 -3.77
N ARG A 44 -5.38 -3.11 -4.75
CA ARG A 44 -5.34 -2.52 -6.08
C ARG A 44 -5.09 -3.61 -7.12
N LYS A 45 -5.59 -3.43 -8.33
CA LYS A 45 -5.18 -4.25 -9.49
C LYS A 45 -3.86 -3.72 -10.02
N CYS A 46 -2.89 -4.61 -10.22
CA CYS A 46 -1.65 -4.28 -10.88
C CYS A 46 -1.92 -3.84 -12.32
N MET A 47 -1.38 -2.69 -12.74
CA MET A 47 -1.57 -2.22 -14.11
C MET A 47 -0.84 -3.09 -15.15
N ARG A 48 0.11 -3.92 -14.71
CA ARG A 48 0.87 -4.81 -15.60
C ARG A 48 0.24 -6.20 -15.74
N CYS A 49 -0.07 -6.85 -14.63
CA CYS A 49 -0.54 -8.24 -14.63
C CYS A 49 -2.02 -8.40 -14.24
N GLY A 50 -2.72 -7.32 -13.89
CA GLY A 50 -4.13 -7.34 -13.46
C GLY A 50 -4.39 -7.97 -12.08
N ILE A 51 -3.39 -8.61 -11.47
CA ILE A 51 -3.53 -9.29 -10.17
C ILE A 51 -3.82 -8.28 -9.07
N LEU A 52 -4.73 -8.65 -8.18
CA LEU A 52 -5.05 -7.87 -7.01
C LEU A 52 -3.93 -8.03 -5.96
N PHE A 53 -3.41 -6.91 -5.47
CA PHE A 53 -2.37 -6.88 -4.44
C PHE A 53 -2.69 -5.82 -3.39
N TRP A 54 -2.18 -6.01 -2.17
CA TRP A 54 -2.30 -5.01 -1.12
C TRP A 54 -1.31 -3.86 -1.36
N SER A 55 -1.82 -2.69 -1.73
CA SER A 55 -1.00 -1.50 -1.98
C SER A 55 -0.79 -0.72 -0.69
N GLN A 56 0.48 -0.47 -0.37
CA GLN A 56 0.90 0.43 0.69
C GLN A 56 1.46 1.76 0.16
N ASP A 57 1.35 2.00 -1.14
CA ASP A 57 2.02 3.10 -1.83
C ASP A 57 1.19 4.39 -1.87
N VAL A 58 1.92 5.49 -2.00
CA VAL A 58 1.39 6.82 -2.32
C VAL A 58 0.66 6.74 -3.66
N GLN A 59 -0.58 7.25 -3.70
CA GLN A 59 -1.67 7.11 -4.69
C GLN A 59 -1.38 6.73 -6.17
N ARG A 60 -0.18 6.95 -6.70
CA ARG A 60 0.13 6.95 -8.14
C ARG A 60 0.72 5.64 -8.69
N LEU A 61 1.49 4.88 -7.92
CA LEU A 61 2.08 3.62 -8.40
C LEU A 61 1.19 2.41 -8.06
N ARG A 62 0.82 1.62 -9.08
CA ARG A 62 -0.03 0.42 -8.96
C ARG A 62 0.66 -0.80 -9.56
N LEU A 63 1.89 -1.07 -9.13
CA LEU A 63 2.63 -2.26 -9.52
C LEU A 63 2.71 -3.18 -8.32
N CYS A 64 2.42 -4.47 -8.53
CA CYS A 64 2.59 -5.46 -7.48
C CYS A 64 4.09 -5.61 -7.13
N THR A 65 4.42 -6.22 -6.00
CA THR A 65 5.74 -6.83 -5.80
C THR A 65 5.56 -8.28 -6.19
N GLY A 66 6.11 -8.71 -7.33
CA GLY A 66 5.93 -10.08 -7.81
C GLY A 66 6.34 -11.09 -6.72
N ASP A 67 5.68 -12.24 -6.66
CA ASP A 67 5.92 -13.29 -5.65
C ASP A 67 7.02 -14.28 -6.04
N GLY A 68 7.76 -14.01 -7.12
CA GLY A 68 8.93 -14.78 -7.55
C GLY A 68 8.66 -16.22 -8.05
N VAL A 69 7.48 -16.79 -7.77
CA VAL A 69 7.19 -18.20 -8.05
C VAL A 69 6.24 -18.38 -9.23
N SER A 70 5.27 -17.48 -9.46
CA SER A 70 4.24 -17.76 -10.48
C SER A 70 4.20 -16.84 -11.70
N ARG A 71 4.73 -15.60 -11.69
CA ARG A 71 4.88 -14.80 -12.92
C ARG A 71 6.01 -13.77 -12.80
N LEU A 72 6.97 -13.84 -13.71
CA LEU A 72 7.98 -12.79 -13.97
C LEU A 72 7.29 -11.43 -14.14
N GLY A 73 7.47 -10.53 -13.18
CA GLY A 73 7.22 -9.10 -13.38
C GLY A 73 6.11 -8.48 -12.54
N CYS A 74 6.49 -7.88 -11.42
CA CYS A 74 5.97 -6.58 -11.01
C CYS A 74 7.02 -5.81 -10.20
N ARG A 75 7.13 -4.49 -10.52
CA ARG A 75 8.30 -3.57 -10.50
C ARG A 75 9.45 -4.12 -11.37
N SER A 76 9.81 -3.51 -12.51
CA SER A 76 10.57 -2.27 -12.62
C SER A 76 10.28 -1.42 -13.88
N ARG A 77 10.67 -0.13 -13.85
CA ARG A 77 11.56 0.46 -14.85
C ARG A 77 12.67 1.15 -14.03
N ASP A 78 13.77 0.41 -13.90
CA ASP A 78 15.06 0.70 -13.25
C ASP A 78 15.08 1.25 -11.81
N ASP A 79 15.40 0.37 -10.86
CA ASP A 79 15.86 0.71 -9.50
C ASP A 79 17.30 1.26 -9.51
N THR A 80 17.63 2.14 -10.46
CA THR A 80 18.89 2.90 -10.55
C THR A 80 18.66 4.40 -10.75
N ASP A 81 17.48 4.93 -10.41
CA ASP A 81 17.32 6.37 -10.18
C ASP A 81 17.99 6.71 -8.84
N GLY A 82 19.30 6.93 -8.97
CA GLY A 82 20.17 7.39 -7.90
C GLY A 82 19.63 8.64 -7.23
N ILE A 83 19.73 8.63 -5.90
CA ILE A 83 19.98 9.81 -5.10
C ILE A 83 20.98 9.46 -4.02
#